data_AF-A0A2D6A1M1-F1
#
_entry.id   AF-A0A2D6A1M1-F1
#
_cell.length_a   1.000
_cell.length_b   1.000
_cell.length_c   1.000
_cell.angle_alpha   90.00
_cell.angle_beta   90.00
_cell.angle_gamma   90.00
#
_symmetry.space_group_name_H-M   'P 1'
#
loop_
_entity.id
_entity.type
_entity.pdbx_description
1 polymer ?
#
loop_
_entity_poly.entity_id
_entity_poly.type
_entity_poly.pdbx_seq_one_letter_code
_entity_poly.pdbx_strand_id
1 'polypeptide(L)'
;MAEQGELQRLLDLCDEIRAIRKKIQDPGLTAATLSRLKRRSREKLGSLAADLGGIRFRGSLKGLFEGLEPEHFLVLATLLRRHLRSSTPAVEGRVLLAAMFDSSFELLRGLQLLHPASVLRSNGLILVESEDEGEADADLLDCRFCLAAEVVDAFLEELGCRPTVRGQQLGGYQNQEDFLVELKHLHNMHRARAKRVFSPESWWRLSGAWSDRAQRAVSRRILSLEKRIEWRLRQTADAEEFPIQKFCIDQGLTKNELLIVLHLVFVELLEGNPYADVVALIQLVSGSEEEFIANRRLFAPESTLRRRDIIEMDQMLEGRELTSECYLGNWVLDKALGPVGGRGPIDADERLNFHLYLKRLGSSGFLQDL
;
A
#
# COMPACT_ATOMS: atom_id res chain seq x y z
N MET A 1 -23.63 1.41 13.96
CA MET A 1 -24.62 0.67 13.15
C MET A 1 -25.47 1.58 12.25
N ALA A 2 -25.97 2.74 12.71
CA ALA A 2 -26.69 3.68 11.84
C ALA A 2 -25.82 4.27 10.70
N GLU A 3 -24.54 4.54 10.99
CA GLU A 3 -23.61 5.25 10.09
C GLU A 3 -23.08 4.37 8.93
N GLN A 4 -23.04 3.03 9.08
CA GLN A 4 -22.71 2.11 7.97
C GLN A 4 -23.75 2.15 6.85
N GLY A 5 -25.01 2.47 7.20
CA GLY A 5 -26.08 2.63 6.23
C GLY A 5 -25.94 3.90 5.39
N GLU A 6 -25.27 4.95 5.87
CA GLU A 6 -25.16 6.22 5.17
C GLU A 6 -24.14 6.16 4.03
N LEU A 7 -22.96 5.60 4.27
CA LEU A 7 -21.93 5.45 3.24
C LEU A 7 -22.27 4.33 2.24
N GLN A 8 -22.92 3.24 2.68
CA GLN A 8 -23.49 2.26 1.76
C GLN A 8 -24.56 2.90 0.86
N ARG A 9 -25.44 3.73 1.44
CA ARG A 9 -26.46 4.48 0.69
C ARG A 9 -25.83 5.46 -0.30
N LEU A 10 -24.69 6.09 0.01
CA LEU A 10 -23.94 6.90 -0.95
C LEU A 10 -23.43 6.06 -2.13
N LEU A 11 -22.84 4.88 -1.85
CA LEU A 11 -22.37 3.98 -2.91
C LEU A 11 -23.54 3.48 -3.77
N ASP A 12 -24.68 3.16 -3.16
CA ASP A 12 -25.90 2.75 -3.86
C ASP A 12 -26.45 3.89 -4.74
N LEU A 13 -26.45 5.13 -4.24
CA LEU A 13 -26.84 6.32 -5.01
C LEU A 13 -25.92 6.55 -6.22
N CYS A 14 -24.61 6.36 -6.06
CA CYS A 14 -23.65 6.39 -7.16
C CYS A 14 -23.93 5.27 -8.19
N ASP A 15 -24.27 4.06 -7.73
CA ASP A 15 -24.66 2.94 -8.59
C ASP A 15 -25.95 3.24 -9.39
N GLU A 16 -26.94 3.85 -8.75
CA GLU A 16 -28.18 4.30 -9.39
C GLU A 16 -27.94 5.40 -10.44
N ILE A 17 -27.14 6.42 -10.13
CA ILE A 17 -26.79 7.52 -11.06
C ILE A 17 -26.11 6.95 -12.30
N ARG A 18 -25.15 6.03 -12.12
CA ARG A 18 -24.47 5.37 -13.25
C ARG A 18 -25.42 4.50 -14.06
N ALA A 19 -26.32 3.75 -13.43
CA ALA A 19 -27.31 2.94 -14.14
C ALA A 19 -28.26 3.80 -14.99
N ILE A 20 -28.65 4.98 -14.48
CA ILE A 20 -29.43 5.96 -15.23
C ILE A 20 -28.63 6.49 -16.42
N ARG A 21 -27.35 6.84 -16.23
CA ARG A 21 -26.48 7.34 -17.31
C ARG A 21 -26.18 6.31 -18.39
N LYS A 22 -25.95 5.04 -18.02
CA LYS A 22 -25.81 3.95 -18.99
C LYS A 22 -27.06 3.80 -19.85
N LYS A 23 -28.26 4.01 -19.27
CA LYS A 23 -29.51 4.02 -20.04
C LYS A 23 -29.59 5.23 -20.98
N ILE A 24 -29.14 6.42 -20.55
CA ILE A 24 -29.12 7.63 -21.40
C ILE A 24 -28.28 7.45 -22.67
N GLN A 25 -27.24 6.61 -22.62
CA GLN A 25 -26.37 6.30 -23.77
C GLN A 25 -27.00 5.33 -24.79
N ASP A 26 -28.21 4.81 -24.54
CA ASP A 26 -28.91 3.94 -25.47
C ASP A 26 -29.47 4.74 -26.67
N PRO A 27 -29.02 4.47 -27.92
CA PRO A 27 -29.45 5.21 -29.10
C PRO A 27 -30.94 4.99 -29.45
N GLY A 28 -31.61 4.00 -28.85
CA GLY A 28 -33.04 3.72 -29.09
C GLY A 28 -34.02 4.57 -28.28
N LEU A 29 -33.55 5.53 -27.49
CA LEU A 29 -34.40 6.31 -26.59
C LEU A 29 -35.14 7.45 -27.27
N THR A 30 -36.42 7.61 -26.93
CA THR A 30 -37.21 8.79 -27.31
C THR A 30 -36.76 10.03 -26.54
N ALA A 31 -36.87 11.22 -27.17
CA ALA A 31 -36.46 12.50 -26.58
C ALA A 31 -37.14 12.80 -25.22
N ALA A 32 -38.38 12.36 -25.04
CA ALA A 32 -39.11 12.48 -23.78
C ALA A 32 -38.53 11.57 -22.68
N THR A 33 -38.15 10.33 -23.03
CA THR A 33 -37.53 9.39 -22.09
C THR A 33 -36.12 9.85 -21.70
N LEU A 34 -35.36 10.36 -22.67
CA LEU A 34 -34.03 10.92 -22.45
C LEU A 34 -34.07 12.13 -21.51
N SER A 35 -35.02 13.06 -21.73
CA SER A 35 -35.25 14.20 -20.84
C SER A 35 -35.62 13.77 -19.41
N ARG A 36 -36.46 12.73 -19.27
CA ARG A 36 -36.85 12.18 -17.95
C ARG A 36 -35.68 11.53 -17.22
N LEU A 37 -34.84 10.76 -17.93
CA LEU A 37 -33.66 10.12 -17.35
C LEU A 37 -32.61 11.16 -16.92
N LYS A 38 -32.38 12.20 -17.74
CA LYS A 38 -31.49 13.32 -17.38
C LYS A 38 -31.96 14.05 -16.14
N ARG A 39 -33.27 14.36 -16.04
CA ARG A 39 -33.86 14.96 -14.84
C ARG A 39 -33.66 14.07 -13.61
N ARG A 40 -33.96 12.77 -13.73
CA ARG A 40 -33.78 11.80 -12.63
C ARG A 40 -32.32 11.67 -12.20
N SER A 41 -31.38 11.72 -13.14
CA SER A 41 -29.94 11.73 -12.84
C SER A 41 -29.56 12.99 -12.05
N ARG A 42 -30.04 14.17 -12.44
CA ARG A 42 -29.79 15.44 -11.73
C ARG A 42 -30.40 15.45 -10.33
N GLU A 43 -31.62 14.94 -10.18
CA GLU A 43 -32.28 14.80 -8.87
C GLU A 43 -31.47 13.88 -7.95
N LYS A 44 -30.98 12.74 -8.46
CA LYS A 44 -30.14 11.82 -7.69
C LYS A 44 -28.76 12.37 -7.37
N LEU A 45 -28.15 13.15 -8.27
CA LEU A 45 -26.92 13.91 -7.99
C LEU A 45 -27.14 14.95 -6.89
N GLY A 46 -28.28 15.64 -6.91
CA GLY A 46 -28.69 16.56 -5.85
C GLY A 46 -28.91 15.84 -4.51
N SER A 47 -29.53 14.66 -4.52
CA SER A 47 -29.66 13.82 -3.31
C SER A 47 -28.31 13.34 -2.79
N LEU A 48 -27.39 12.96 -3.69
CA LEU A 48 -26.04 12.57 -3.30
C LEU A 48 -25.29 13.75 -2.66
N ALA A 49 -25.36 14.93 -3.27
CA ALA A 49 -24.75 16.16 -2.72
C ALA A 49 -25.34 16.53 -1.35
N ALA A 50 -26.66 16.39 -1.17
CA ALA A 50 -27.34 16.66 0.09
C ALA A 50 -27.00 15.61 1.16
N ASP A 51 -27.00 14.33 0.80
CA ASP A 51 -26.64 13.22 1.71
C ASP A 51 -25.15 13.35 2.11
N LEU A 52 -24.25 13.72 1.18
CA LEU A 52 -22.84 14.03 1.47
C LEU A 52 -22.68 15.23 2.39
N GLY A 53 -23.45 16.30 2.18
CA GLY A 53 -23.45 17.48 3.05
C GLY A 53 -24.02 17.19 4.46
N GLY A 54 -24.82 16.14 4.59
CA GLY A 54 -25.37 15.66 5.87
C GLY A 54 -24.46 14.70 6.63
N ILE A 55 -23.54 14.01 5.93
CA ILE A 55 -22.64 13.03 6.54
C ILE A 55 -21.53 13.75 7.29
N ARG A 56 -21.53 13.58 8.62
CA ARG A 56 -20.42 14.00 9.47
C ARG A 56 -19.32 12.96 9.42
N PHE A 57 -18.48 13.01 8.39
CA PHE A 57 -17.21 12.28 8.35
C PHE A 57 -16.44 12.54 9.66
N ARG A 58 -15.90 11.48 10.28
CA ARG A 58 -15.13 11.57 11.53
C ARG A 58 -13.66 11.25 11.24
N GLY A 59 -12.76 11.67 12.12
CA GLY A 59 -11.37 11.24 12.00
C GLY A 59 -10.63 11.80 10.76
N SER A 60 -10.19 10.92 9.84
CA SER A 60 -9.27 11.25 8.74
C SER A 60 -9.96 11.86 7.53
N LEU A 61 -11.20 11.44 7.26
CA LEU A 61 -11.93 11.86 6.07
C LEU A 61 -12.51 13.27 6.22
N LYS A 62 -12.83 13.71 7.44
CA LYS A 62 -13.39 15.04 7.69
C LYS A 62 -12.53 16.19 7.13
N GLY A 63 -11.23 16.17 7.40
CA GLY A 63 -10.32 17.20 6.91
C GLY A 63 -9.93 17.03 5.44
N LEU A 64 -10.08 15.82 4.90
CA LEU A 64 -9.81 15.52 3.49
C LEU A 64 -10.94 15.98 2.56
N PHE A 65 -12.16 15.94 3.07
CA PHE A 65 -13.38 16.28 2.34
C PHE A 65 -13.84 17.72 2.57
N GLU A 66 -13.11 18.47 3.39
CA GLU A 66 -13.32 19.90 3.56
C GLU A 66 -12.97 20.63 2.26
N GLY A 67 -13.92 21.39 1.72
CA GLY A 67 -13.76 22.11 0.46
C GLY A 67 -13.98 21.27 -0.80
N LEU A 68 -14.39 20.00 -0.68
CA LEU A 68 -14.80 19.21 -1.84
C LEU A 68 -16.24 19.56 -2.28
N GLU A 69 -16.37 19.95 -3.54
CA GLU A 69 -17.66 20.06 -4.24
C GLU A 69 -18.24 18.67 -4.60
N PRO A 70 -19.56 18.54 -4.84
CA PRO A 70 -20.22 17.28 -5.17
C PRO A 70 -19.58 16.48 -6.31
N GLU A 71 -19.06 17.17 -7.31
CA GLU A 71 -18.35 16.61 -8.46
C GLU A 71 -17.10 15.83 -8.03
N HIS A 72 -16.37 16.32 -7.02
CA HIS A 72 -15.18 15.64 -6.51
C HIS A 72 -15.55 14.30 -5.85
N PHE A 73 -16.65 14.26 -5.11
CA PHE A 73 -17.12 13.01 -4.50
C PHE A 73 -17.55 11.97 -5.52
N LEU A 74 -18.11 12.39 -6.66
CA LEU A 74 -18.45 11.47 -7.75
C LEU A 74 -17.21 10.83 -8.36
N VAL A 75 -16.13 11.61 -8.54
CA VAL A 75 -14.83 11.08 -8.95
C VAL A 75 -14.34 10.04 -7.95
N LEU A 76 -14.29 10.40 -6.65
CA LEU A 76 -13.80 9.53 -5.59
C LEU A 76 -14.62 8.25 -5.47
N ALA A 77 -15.95 8.33 -5.50
CA ALA A 77 -16.83 7.17 -5.42
C ALA A 77 -16.68 6.24 -6.64
N THR A 78 -16.49 6.82 -7.83
CA THR A 78 -16.26 6.05 -9.07
C THR A 78 -14.96 5.27 -8.99
N LEU A 79 -13.89 5.91 -8.53
CA LEU A 79 -12.59 5.27 -8.36
C LEU A 79 -12.59 4.25 -7.21
N LEU A 80 -13.24 4.55 -6.07
CA LEU A 80 -13.40 3.60 -4.96
C LEU A 80 -14.11 2.33 -5.41
N ARG A 81 -15.22 2.49 -6.14
CA ARG A 81 -15.95 1.35 -6.69
C ARG A 81 -15.10 0.54 -7.67
N ARG A 82 -14.33 1.21 -8.54
CA ARG A 82 -13.43 0.53 -9.46
C ARG A 82 -12.40 -0.27 -8.68
N HIS A 83 -11.81 0.32 -7.66
CA HIS A 83 -10.85 -0.32 -6.77
C HIS A 83 -11.43 -1.57 -6.10
N LEU A 84 -12.66 -1.51 -5.58
CA LEU A 84 -13.31 -2.63 -4.90
C LEU A 84 -13.80 -3.77 -5.82
N ARG A 85 -13.92 -3.54 -7.14
CA ARG A 85 -14.56 -4.50 -8.07
C ARG A 85 -13.70 -4.94 -9.24
N SER A 86 -12.55 -4.31 -9.48
CA SER A 86 -11.74 -4.52 -10.67
C SER A 86 -10.33 -4.94 -10.29
N SER A 87 -9.76 -5.89 -11.05
CA SER A 87 -8.33 -6.22 -10.93
C SER A 87 -7.42 -5.07 -11.38
N THR A 88 -7.95 -4.17 -12.21
CA THR A 88 -7.29 -2.92 -12.62
C THR A 88 -8.03 -1.72 -12.00
N PRO A 89 -7.51 -1.14 -10.90
CA PRO A 89 -8.20 -0.10 -10.15
C PRO A 89 -8.17 1.26 -10.84
N ALA A 90 -7.19 1.51 -11.72
CA ALA A 90 -7.10 2.75 -12.45
C ALA A 90 -8.10 2.86 -13.61
N VAL A 91 -8.47 4.09 -13.95
CA VAL A 91 -9.44 4.43 -15.00
C VAL A 91 -8.92 5.63 -15.79
N GLU A 92 -9.00 5.55 -17.12
CA GLU A 92 -8.70 6.68 -18.01
C GLU A 92 -9.56 7.91 -17.69
N GLY A 93 -8.96 9.11 -17.70
CA GLY A 93 -9.64 10.37 -17.40
C GLY A 93 -10.90 10.59 -18.24
N ARG A 94 -10.84 10.23 -19.52
CA ARG A 94 -11.98 10.25 -20.46
C ARG A 94 -13.14 9.39 -19.95
N VAL A 95 -12.86 8.17 -19.52
CA VAL A 95 -13.86 7.23 -19.02
C VAL A 95 -14.42 7.70 -17.67
N LEU A 96 -13.56 8.24 -16.82
CA LEU A 96 -13.91 8.77 -15.51
C LEU A 96 -14.86 9.97 -15.63
N LEU A 97 -14.52 10.95 -16.48
CA LEU A 97 -15.34 12.15 -16.70
C LEU A 97 -16.59 11.88 -17.54
N ALA A 98 -16.55 10.94 -18.49
CA ALA A 98 -17.74 10.52 -19.23
C ALA A 98 -18.79 9.83 -18.34
N ALA A 99 -18.41 9.35 -17.15
CA ALA A 99 -19.37 8.90 -16.14
C ALA A 99 -20.12 10.06 -15.47
N MET A 100 -19.62 11.29 -15.58
CA MET A 100 -20.10 12.48 -14.87
C MET A 100 -20.64 13.59 -15.78
N PHE A 101 -20.28 13.61 -17.06
CA PHE A 101 -20.68 14.67 -17.99
C PHE A 101 -21.34 14.12 -19.25
N ASP A 102 -22.38 14.80 -19.73
CA ASP A 102 -23.23 14.32 -20.83
C ASP A 102 -22.84 14.94 -22.19
N SER A 103 -21.92 15.90 -22.20
CA SER A 103 -21.46 16.59 -23.41
C SER A 103 -19.96 16.81 -23.40
N SER A 104 -19.34 16.90 -24.59
CA SER A 104 -17.90 17.17 -24.73
C SER A 104 -17.48 18.50 -24.09
N PHE A 105 -18.36 19.51 -24.08
CA PHE A 105 -18.09 20.80 -23.45
C PHE A 105 -18.04 20.70 -21.92
N GLU A 106 -18.96 19.94 -21.32
CA GLU A 106 -18.93 19.65 -19.88
C GLU A 106 -17.73 18.79 -19.49
N LEU A 107 -17.32 17.85 -20.36
CA LEU A 107 -16.13 17.03 -20.21
C LEU A 107 -14.86 17.89 -20.09
N LEU A 108 -14.73 18.92 -20.95
CA LEU A 108 -13.63 19.88 -20.90
C LEU A 108 -13.64 20.73 -19.61
N ARG A 109 -14.81 21.09 -19.10
CA ARG A 109 -14.90 21.75 -17.77
C ARG A 109 -14.50 20.79 -16.66
N GLY A 110 -14.87 19.52 -16.79
CA GLY A 110 -14.51 18.43 -15.87
C GLY A 110 -13.01 18.15 -15.77
N LEU A 111 -12.21 18.53 -16.77
CA LEU A 111 -10.74 18.42 -16.70
C LEU A 111 -10.14 19.15 -15.51
N GLN A 112 -10.77 20.23 -15.05
CA GLN A 112 -10.34 20.95 -13.86
C GLN A 112 -10.35 20.08 -12.59
N LEU A 113 -11.18 19.02 -12.55
CA LEU A 113 -11.23 18.06 -11.44
C LEU A 113 -10.04 17.10 -11.45
N LEU A 114 -9.40 16.88 -12.60
CA LEU A 114 -8.27 15.95 -12.78
C LEU A 114 -6.93 16.69 -12.93
N HIS A 115 -6.95 18.02 -13.01
CA HIS A 115 -5.76 18.84 -13.13
C HIS A 115 -4.86 18.69 -11.89
N PRO A 116 -3.51 18.77 -12.00
CA PRO A 116 -2.61 18.72 -10.85
C PRO A 116 -2.95 19.70 -9.72
N ALA A 117 -3.45 20.90 -10.07
CA ALA A 117 -3.88 21.93 -9.13
C ALA A 117 -5.30 21.72 -8.56
N SER A 118 -6.03 20.68 -9.00
CA SER A 118 -7.34 20.35 -8.44
C SER A 118 -7.22 19.90 -6.98
N VAL A 119 -8.25 20.12 -6.18
CA VAL A 119 -8.26 19.69 -4.76
C VAL A 119 -8.07 18.16 -4.65
N LEU A 120 -8.55 17.39 -5.63
CA LEU A 120 -8.37 15.94 -5.67
C LEU A 120 -6.90 15.53 -5.84
N ARG A 121 -6.15 16.20 -6.72
CA ARG A 121 -4.73 15.87 -6.94
C ARG A 121 -3.81 16.57 -5.96
N SER A 122 -4.05 17.84 -5.64
CA SER A 122 -3.22 18.61 -4.71
C SER A 122 -3.27 18.06 -3.29
N ASN A 123 -4.39 17.44 -2.90
CA ASN A 123 -4.52 16.79 -1.59
C ASN A 123 -4.14 15.29 -1.64
N GLY A 124 -3.62 14.80 -2.77
CA GLY A 124 -3.21 13.42 -2.94
C GLY A 124 -4.35 12.41 -2.84
N LEU A 125 -5.60 12.81 -3.15
CA LEU A 125 -6.75 11.91 -3.06
C LEU A 125 -6.81 10.94 -4.25
N ILE A 126 -6.40 11.43 -5.42
CA ILE A 126 -6.27 10.64 -6.65
C ILE A 126 -4.85 10.74 -7.19
N LEU A 127 -4.36 9.66 -7.77
CA LEU A 127 -3.03 9.51 -8.35
C LEU A 127 -3.12 9.13 -9.82
N VAL A 128 -2.06 9.37 -10.58
CA VAL A 128 -1.90 8.89 -11.97
C VAL A 128 -1.03 7.63 -11.93
N GLU A 129 -1.48 6.53 -12.53
CA GLU A 129 -0.84 5.20 -12.47
C GLU A 129 0.49 5.14 -13.23
N SER A 130 0.70 6.06 -14.18
CA SER A 130 1.90 6.17 -15.01
C SER A 130 2.26 7.65 -15.19
N GLU A 131 2.89 8.25 -14.19
CA GLU A 131 3.82 9.36 -14.48
C GLU A 131 5.14 8.71 -14.86
N ASP A 132 5.23 8.14 -16.07
CA ASP A 132 6.54 7.87 -16.64
C ASP A 132 7.26 9.22 -16.73
N GLU A 133 8.42 9.30 -16.08
CA GLU A 133 9.28 10.48 -15.98
C GLU A 133 9.61 11.02 -17.38
N GLY A 134 8.77 11.91 -17.94
CA GLY A 134 9.07 12.47 -19.26
C GLY A 134 7.98 13.30 -19.94
N GLU A 135 6.69 13.04 -19.69
CA GLU A 135 5.62 13.73 -20.43
C GLU A 135 4.85 14.70 -19.54
N ALA A 136 5.45 15.88 -19.30
CA ALA A 136 4.79 17.01 -18.66
C ALA A 136 3.54 17.52 -19.44
N ASP A 137 3.35 17.06 -20.68
CA ASP A 137 2.26 17.44 -21.59
C ASP A 137 1.29 16.27 -21.92
N ALA A 138 1.27 15.19 -21.12
CA ALA A 138 0.32 14.09 -21.34
C ALA A 138 -1.15 14.57 -21.26
N ASP A 139 -1.97 14.21 -22.24
CA ASP A 139 -3.40 14.55 -22.25
C ASP A 139 -4.07 13.91 -21.03
N LEU A 140 -4.60 14.75 -20.13
CA LEU A 140 -5.29 14.33 -18.91
C LEU A 140 -6.47 13.39 -19.19
N LEU A 141 -7.04 13.40 -20.40
CA LEU A 141 -8.10 12.46 -20.78
C LEU A 141 -7.58 11.04 -20.96
N ASP A 142 -6.34 10.87 -21.38
CA ASP A 142 -5.74 9.57 -21.70
C ASP A 142 -4.92 9.02 -20.50
N CYS A 143 -4.57 9.88 -19.54
CA CYS A 143 -4.01 9.49 -18.25
C CYS A 143 -4.94 8.54 -17.46
N ARG A 144 -4.36 7.58 -16.76
CA ARG A 144 -5.07 6.62 -15.90
C ARG A 144 -5.01 7.04 -14.44
N PHE A 145 -6.17 7.26 -13.84
CA PHE A 145 -6.31 7.73 -12.46
C PHE A 145 -6.77 6.62 -11.53
N CYS A 146 -6.21 6.56 -10.33
CA CYS A 146 -6.64 5.66 -9.25
C CYS A 146 -6.77 6.43 -7.93
N LEU A 147 -7.44 5.84 -6.94
CA LEU A 147 -7.39 6.37 -5.58
C LEU A 147 -6.01 6.11 -4.98
N ALA A 148 -5.54 7.06 -4.18
CA ALA A 148 -4.45 6.81 -3.26
C ALA A 148 -4.86 5.69 -2.28
N ALA A 149 -3.96 4.75 -2.00
CA ALA A 149 -4.24 3.60 -1.14
C ALA A 149 -4.70 4.03 0.26
N GLU A 150 -4.18 5.16 0.74
CA GLU A 150 -4.51 5.76 2.03
C GLU A 150 -5.94 6.29 2.08
N VAL A 151 -6.48 6.74 0.94
CA VAL A 151 -7.87 7.17 0.82
C VAL A 151 -8.80 5.96 0.82
N VAL A 152 -8.43 4.89 0.10
CA VAL A 152 -9.16 3.62 0.15
C VAL A 152 -9.23 3.09 1.57
N ASP A 153 -8.08 3.03 2.24
CA ASP A 153 -7.95 2.63 3.64
C ASP A 153 -8.84 3.46 4.57
N ALA A 154 -8.85 4.79 4.38
CA ALA A 154 -9.67 5.67 5.19
C ALA A 154 -11.17 5.48 4.94
N PHE A 155 -11.59 5.24 3.70
CA PHE A 155 -12.97 4.85 3.38
C PHE A 155 -13.35 3.52 4.02
N LEU A 156 -12.48 2.51 3.94
CA LEU A 156 -12.69 1.19 4.53
C LEU A 156 -12.78 1.26 6.07
N GLU A 157 -11.92 2.05 6.71
CA GLU A 157 -11.97 2.30 8.15
C GLU A 157 -13.29 2.97 8.58
N GLU A 158 -13.78 3.96 7.84
CA GLU A 158 -15.05 4.62 8.13
C GLU A 158 -16.27 3.73 7.86
N LEU A 159 -16.22 2.89 6.82
CA LEU A 159 -17.25 1.89 6.55
C LEU A 159 -17.40 0.86 7.67
N GLY A 160 -16.42 0.78 8.59
CA GLY A 160 -16.27 -0.38 9.47
C GLY A 160 -15.96 -1.67 8.69
N CYS A 161 -15.89 -1.58 7.37
CA CYS A 161 -15.29 -2.53 6.45
C CYS A 161 -13.77 -2.37 6.54
N ARG A 162 -13.21 -2.52 7.75
CA ARG A 162 -11.94 -3.22 7.74
C ARG A 162 -12.22 -4.52 6.99
N PRO A 163 -11.28 -5.07 6.23
CA PRO A 163 -11.12 -6.50 6.28
C PRO A 163 -10.99 -6.79 7.78
N THR A 164 -12.12 -7.09 8.41
CA THR A 164 -12.13 -8.18 9.35
C THR A 164 -11.61 -9.28 8.47
N VAL A 165 -10.28 -9.45 8.48
CA VAL A 165 -9.62 -10.71 8.21
C VAL A 165 -10.58 -11.67 8.83
N ARG A 166 -11.37 -12.36 7.98
CA ARG A 166 -12.50 -13.17 8.42
C ARG A 166 -11.95 -13.91 9.61
N GLY A 167 -12.61 -13.77 10.76
CA GLY A 167 -12.16 -14.35 12.01
C GLY A 167 -12.20 -15.86 11.96
N GLN A 168 -11.39 -16.48 11.10
CA GLN A 168 -10.56 -17.57 11.55
C GLN A 168 -9.86 -17.00 12.78
N GLN A 169 -10.21 -17.57 13.93
CA GLN A 169 -9.33 -17.48 15.08
C GLN A 169 -7.98 -17.99 14.59
N LEU A 170 -7.12 -17.07 14.16
CA LEU A 170 -5.79 -17.40 13.70
C LEU A 170 -5.11 -17.97 14.94
N GLY A 171 -4.91 -19.27 14.98
CA GLY A 171 -4.12 -19.91 16.03
C GLY A 171 -2.64 -19.62 15.83
N GLY A 172 -1.80 -20.52 16.33
CA GLY A 172 -0.40 -20.57 15.92
C GLY A 172 -0.22 -20.67 14.40
N TYR A 173 1.02 -20.52 13.95
CA TYR A 173 1.41 -20.84 12.58
C TYR A 173 1.30 -22.35 12.36
N GLN A 174 0.86 -22.78 11.17
CA GLN A 174 0.80 -24.21 10.87
C GLN A 174 2.19 -24.76 10.52
N ASN A 175 3.04 -23.90 9.96
CA ASN A 175 4.40 -24.21 9.54
C ASN A 175 5.24 -22.92 9.45
N GLN A 176 6.53 -23.06 9.11
CA GLN A 176 7.44 -21.93 8.88
C GLN A 176 7.02 -21.06 7.69
N GLU A 177 6.42 -21.65 6.66
CA GLU A 177 6.01 -20.94 5.46
C GLU A 177 4.98 -19.84 5.77
N ASP A 178 3.97 -20.17 6.58
CA ASP A 178 2.97 -19.21 7.07
C ASP A 178 3.63 -18.05 7.84
N PHE A 179 4.66 -18.36 8.63
CA PHE A 179 5.39 -17.36 9.40
C PHE A 179 6.21 -16.43 8.50
N LEU A 180 6.90 -16.99 7.50
CA LEU A 180 7.66 -16.20 6.51
C LEU A 180 6.76 -15.27 5.68
N VAL A 181 5.53 -15.69 5.37
CA VAL A 181 4.53 -14.83 4.70
C VAL A 181 4.21 -13.62 5.56
N GLU A 182 3.98 -13.81 6.85
CA GLU A 182 3.65 -12.70 7.76
C GLU A 182 4.85 -11.77 7.99
N LEU A 183 6.08 -12.32 8.05
CA LEU A 183 7.32 -11.53 8.06
C LEU A 183 7.54 -10.74 6.77
N LYS A 184 7.22 -11.31 5.60
CA LYS A 184 7.26 -10.58 4.32
C LYS A 184 6.28 -9.41 4.31
N HIS A 185 5.09 -9.61 4.86
CA HIS A 185 4.11 -8.53 4.98
C HIS A 185 4.62 -7.42 5.91
N LEU A 186 5.22 -7.77 7.05
CA LEU A 186 5.86 -6.82 7.95
C LEU A 186 6.97 -6.05 7.23
N HIS A 187 7.88 -6.75 6.56
CA HIS A 187 8.94 -6.15 5.75
C HIS A 187 8.40 -5.13 4.73
N ASN A 188 7.35 -5.49 3.99
CA ASN A 188 6.75 -4.60 2.99
C ASN A 188 6.14 -3.35 3.63
N MET A 189 5.55 -3.45 4.82
CA MET A 189 5.05 -2.29 5.57
C MET A 189 6.18 -1.36 6.01
N HIS A 190 7.33 -1.92 6.43
CA HIS A 190 8.52 -1.12 6.72
C HIS A 190 9.09 -0.44 5.47
N ARG A 191 9.14 -1.14 4.33
CA ARG A 191 9.56 -0.55 3.05
C ARG A 191 8.63 0.60 2.65
N ALA A 192 7.32 0.43 2.81
CA ALA A 192 6.34 1.49 2.55
C ALA A 192 6.53 2.68 3.50
N ARG A 193 6.79 2.44 4.79
CA ARG A 193 7.13 3.50 5.76
C ARG A 193 8.39 4.25 5.32
N ALA A 194 9.47 3.55 5.01
CA ALA A 194 10.75 4.15 4.63
C ALA A 194 10.61 5.04 3.40
N LYS A 195 9.89 4.57 2.37
CA LYS A 195 9.55 5.38 1.19
C LYS A 195 8.82 6.66 1.55
N ARG A 196 7.91 6.64 2.52
CA ARG A 196 7.16 7.85 2.93
C ARG A 196 7.98 8.83 3.75
N VAL A 197 8.84 8.33 4.63
CA VAL A 197 9.66 9.17 5.53
C VAL A 197 10.81 9.80 4.76
N PHE A 198 11.47 9.04 3.89
CA PHE A 198 12.75 9.41 3.28
C PHE A 198 12.68 9.63 1.76
N SER A 199 11.54 9.47 1.09
CA SER A 199 11.45 9.88 -0.32
C SER A 199 11.38 11.40 -0.42
N PRO A 200 12.29 12.03 -1.19
CA PRO A 200 12.23 13.45 -1.50
C PRO A 200 10.83 13.81 -2.00
N GLU A 201 10.24 12.96 -2.84
CA GLU A 201 9.02 13.28 -3.58
C GLU A 201 7.74 13.36 -2.75
N SER A 202 7.72 12.63 -1.64
CA SER A 202 6.60 12.68 -0.70
C SER A 202 6.51 14.00 0.07
N TRP A 203 7.61 14.73 0.22
CA TRP A 203 7.64 15.95 1.04
C TRP A 203 6.96 17.15 0.36
N TRP A 204 6.88 17.17 -0.97
CA TRP A 204 6.21 18.26 -1.70
C TRP A 204 4.77 17.94 -2.13
N ARG A 205 4.37 16.66 -2.23
CA ARG A 205 3.04 16.27 -2.75
C ARG A 205 1.94 16.15 -1.70
N LEU A 206 2.27 16.07 -0.40
CA LEU A 206 1.30 15.96 0.67
C LEU A 206 1.41 17.18 1.60
N SER A 207 0.29 17.86 1.86
CA SER A 207 0.26 18.91 2.89
C SER A 207 0.71 18.33 4.23
N GLY A 208 1.60 19.04 4.96
CA GLY A 208 2.36 18.50 6.10
C GLY A 208 1.54 17.86 7.24
N ALA A 209 0.24 18.16 7.36
CA ALA A 209 -0.62 17.50 8.35
C ALA A 209 -1.01 16.06 7.96
N TRP A 210 -0.97 15.73 6.67
CA TRP A 210 -1.40 14.43 6.14
C TRP A 210 -0.24 13.43 6.05
N SER A 211 0.97 13.89 5.71
CA SER A 211 2.19 13.08 5.81
C SER A 211 2.34 12.51 7.23
N ASP A 212 2.18 13.35 8.26
CA ASP A 212 2.28 12.95 9.67
C ASP A 212 1.21 11.94 10.08
N ARG A 213 0.00 12.06 9.53
CA ARG A 213 -1.12 11.17 9.86
C ARG A 213 -0.98 9.81 9.18
N ALA A 214 -0.62 9.82 7.89
CA ALA A 214 -0.38 8.62 7.11
C ALA A 214 0.82 7.83 7.65
N GLN A 215 1.89 8.52 8.05
CA GLN A 215 3.03 7.93 8.75
C GLN A 215 2.60 7.29 10.07
N ARG A 216 1.84 8.01 10.92
CA ARG A 216 1.28 7.45 12.17
C ARG A 216 0.35 6.27 11.93
N ALA A 217 -0.39 6.22 10.82
CA ALA A 217 -1.25 5.09 10.48
C ALA A 217 -0.41 3.84 10.14
N VAL A 218 0.62 3.99 9.29
CA VAL A 218 1.54 2.88 8.96
C VAL A 218 2.29 2.39 10.18
N SER A 219 2.83 3.29 11.00
CA SER A 219 3.52 2.91 12.24
C SER A 219 2.60 2.14 13.19
N ARG A 220 1.30 2.53 13.32
CA ARG A 220 0.33 1.76 14.10
C ARG A 220 0.03 0.38 13.52
N ARG A 221 -0.03 0.26 12.18
CA ARG A 221 -0.23 -1.02 11.49
C ARG A 221 0.97 -1.96 11.69
N ILE A 222 2.19 -1.44 11.54
CA ILE A 222 3.43 -2.15 11.84
C ILE A 222 3.38 -2.70 13.27
N LEU A 223 3.14 -1.84 14.27
CA LEU A 223 3.08 -2.27 15.67
C LEU A 223 1.97 -3.31 15.93
N SER A 224 0.84 -3.21 15.22
CA SER A 224 -0.25 -4.17 15.36
C SER A 224 0.12 -5.53 14.76
N LEU A 225 0.80 -5.53 13.61
CA LEU A 225 1.28 -6.73 12.94
C LEU A 225 2.40 -7.39 13.74
N GLU A 226 3.34 -6.63 14.28
CA GLU A 226 4.38 -7.16 15.19
C GLU A 226 3.77 -7.87 16.40
N LYS A 227 2.81 -7.21 17.08
CA LYS A 227 2.12 -7.81 18.23
C LYS A 227 1.37 -9.08 17.86
N ARG A 228 0.77 -9.10 16.67
CA ARG A 228 0.09 -10.28 16.14
C ARG A 228 1.08 -11.41 15.87
N ILE A 229 2.20 -11.13 15.22
CA ILE A 229 3.27 -12.09 14.95
C ILE A 229 3.79 -12.70 16.26
N GLU A 230 4.13 -11.85 17.24
CA GLU A 230 4.57 -12.28 18.57
C GLU A 230 3.53 -13.15 19.27
N TRP A 231 2.26 -12.76 19.21
CA TRP A 231 1.18 -13.52 19.82
C TRP A 231 1.02 -14.89 19.15
N ARG A 232 1.03 -14.96 17.81
CA ARG A 232 0.93 -16.23 17.07
C ARG A 232 2.12 -17.14 17.33
N LEU A 233 3.35 -16.61 17.39
CA LEU A 233 4.54 -17.38 17.74
C LEU A 233 4.38 -18.06 19.10
N ARG A 234 3.86 -17.35 20.12
CA ARG A 234 3.60 -17.93 21.45
C ARG A 234 2.53 -19.02 21.45
N GLN A 235 1.62 -19.03 20.47
CA GLN A 235 0.58 -20.05 20.33
C GLN A 235 1.02 -21.23 19.45
N THR A 236 2.20 -21.14 18.84
CA THR A 236 2.72 -22.16 17.92
C THR A 236 3.59 -23.13 18.70
N ALA A 237 3.25 -24.42 18.67
CA ALA A 237 4.14 -25.45 19.23
C ALA A 237 5.44 -25.50 18.43
N ASP A 238 6.57 -25.64 19.11
CA ASP A 238 7.90 -25.72 18.49
C ASP A 238 8.28 -24.52 17.61
N ALA A 239 7.68 -23.34 17.83
CA ALA A 239 8.00 -22.13 17.08
C ALA A 239 9.48 -21.73 17.16
N GLU A 240 10.13 -22.08 18.27
CA GLU A 240 11.57 -21.85 18.50
C GLU A 240 12.45 -22.64 17.54
N GLU A 241 11.93 -23.72 16.95
CA GLU A 241 12.64 -24.55 15.96
C GLU A 241 12.46 -24.02 14.53
N PHE A 242 11.60 -23.02 14.29
CA PHE A 242 11.52 -22.39 12.98
C PHE A 242 12.89 -21.76 12.65
N PRO A 243 13.53 -22.11 11.52
CA PRO A 243 14.88 -21.69 11.16
C PRO A 243 15.18 -20.20 11.38
N ILE A 244 14.33 -19.30 10.88
CA ILE A 244 14.53 -17.86 11.05
C ILE A 244 14.38 -17.43 12.51
N GLN A 245 13.47 -18.03 13.27
CA GLN A 245 13.26 -17.74 14.68
C GLN A 245 14.43 -18.25 15.52
N LYS A 246 14.86 -19.49 15.27
CA LYS A 246 16.03 -20.12 15.89
C LYS A 246 17.29 -19.31 15.62
N PHE A 247 17.51 -18.94 14.36
CA PHE A 247 18.59 -18.06 13.96
C PHE A 247 18.59 -16.75 14.74
N CYS A 248 17.43 -16.08 14.88
CA CYS A 248 17.33 -14.87 15.69
C CYS A 248 17.68 -15.08 17.16
N ILE A 249 17.22 -16.17 17.77
CA ILE A 249 17.51 -16.49 19.17
C ILE A 249 19.00 -16.79 19.36
N ASP A 250 19.56 -17.67 18.54
CA ASP A 250 20.97 -18.07 18.59
C ASP A 250 21.90 -16.86 18.34
N GLN A 251 21.49 -15.97 17.43
CA GLN A 251 22.25 -14.79 17.09
C GLN A 251 21.99 -13.58 17.99
N GLY A 252 20.97 -13.65 18.86
CA GLY A 252 20.57 -12.54 19.74
C GLY A 252 20.12 -11.31 18.96
N LEU A 253 19.44 -11.49 17.83
CA LEU A 253 19.05 -10.39 16.95
C LEU A 253 17.91 -9.59 17.54
N THR A 254 18.07 -8.27 17.51
CA THR A 254 16.98 -7.33 17.72
C THR A 254 16.00 -7.33 16.54
N LYS A 255 14.82 -6.74 16.73
CA LYS A 255 13.81 -6.61 15.65
C LYS A 255 14.35 -5.88 14.42
N ASN A 256 15.12 -4.80 14.63
CA ASN A 256 15.69 -4.02 13.53
C ASN A 256 16.73 -4.85 12.76
N GLU A 257 17.57 -5.60 13.46
CA GLU A 257 18.56 -6.48 12.84
C GLU A 257 17.89 -7.62 12.06
N LEU A 258 16.83 -8.25 12.61
CA LEU A 258 16.01 -9.22 11.89
C LEU A 258 15.41 -8.60 10.61
N LEU A 259 14.89 -7.38 10.66
CA LEU A 259 14.33 -6.73 9.47
C LEU A 259 15.37 -6.48 8.39
N ILE A 260 16.59 -6.11 8.78
CA ILE A 260 17.72 -5.95 7.84
C ILE A 260 18.05 -7.30 7.20
N VAL A 261 18.18 -8.36 7.99
CA VAL A 261 18.43 -9.71 7.47
C VAL A 261 17.31 -10.14 6.52
N LEU A 262 16.04 -9.97 6.90
CA LEU A 262 14.90 -10.30 6.05
C LEU A 262 14.91 -9.52 4.74
N HIS A 263 15.27 -8.24 4.77
CA HIS A 263 15.38 -7.44 3.55
C HIS A 263 16.41 -8.03 2.59
N LEU A 264 17.62 -8.31 3.08
CA LEU A 264 18.68 -8.88 2.26
C LEU A 264 18.32 -10.27 1.75
N VAL A 265 17.69 -11.11 2.58
CA VAL A 265 17.16 -12.43 2.17
C VAL A 265 16.17 -12.27 1.02
N PHE A 266 15.22 -11.32 1.14
CA PHE A 266 14.23 -11.11 0.09
C PHE A 266 14.81 -10.49 -1.16
N VAL A 267 15.75 -9.55 -1.05
CA VAL A 267 16.40 -8.90 -2.20
C VAL A 267 17.24 -9.93 -2.97
N GLU A 268 18.02 -10.76 -2.29
CA GLU A 268 18.76 -11.84 -2.93
C GLU A 268 17.85 -12.85 -3.63
N LEU A 269 16.77 -13.29 -2.97
CA LEU A 269 15.90 -14.35 -3.51
C LEU A 269 14.89 -13.86 -4.54
N LEU A 270 14.42 -12.61 -4.45
CA LEU A 270 13.42 -12.05 -5.36
C LEU A 270 14.03 -11.29 -6.52
N GLU A 271 15.06 -10.50 -6.25
CA GLU A 271 15.65 -9.58 -7.24
C GLU A 271 16.90 -10.21 -7.88
N GLY A 272 17.44 -11.29 -7.30
CA GLY A 272 18.66 -11.93 -7.79
C GLY A 272 19.91 -11.08 -7.55
N ASN A 273 19.79 -10.03 -6.73
CA ASN A 273 20.86 -9.13 -6.34
C ASN A 273 21.12 -9.33 -4.84
N PRO A 274 22.30 -9.80 -4.41
CA PRO A 274 22.58 -9.99 -2.99
C PRO A 274 22.97 -8.69 -2.27
N TYR A 275 23.13 -7.58 -3.01
CA TYR A 275 23.63 -6.31 -2.50
C TYR A 275 22.49 -5.32 -2.23
N ALA A 276 22.57 -4.60 -1.11
CA ALA A 276 21.73 -3.46 -0.80
C ALA A 276 22.52 -2.31 -0.18
N ASP A 277 22.13 -1.07 -0.48
CA ASP A 277 22.75 0.12 0.11
C ASP A 277 22.49 0.18 1.62
N VAL A 278 23.55 0.44 2.40
CA VAL A 278 23.43 0.62 3.85
C VAL A 278 22.42 1.71 4.22
N VAL A 279 22.38 2.80 3.45
CA VAL A 279 21.39 3.87 3.65
C VAL A 279 19.96 3.34 3.52
N ALA A 280 19.67 2.51 2.50
CA ALA A 280 18.34 1.94 2.31
C ALA A 280 17.96 1.00 3.48
N LEU A 281 18.93 0.22 3.99
CA LEU A 281 18.73 -0.66 5.14
C LEU A 281 18.46 0.12 6.43
N ILE A 282 19.16 1.23 6.67
CA ILE A 282 18.91 2.09 7.84
C ILE A 282 17.54 2.77 7.70
N GLN A 283 17.19 3.26 6.50
CA GLN A 283 15.87 3.85 6.24
C GLN A 283 14.73 2.85 6.48
N LEU A 284 14.91 1.58 6.11
CA LEU A 284 13.93 0.52 6.33
C LEU A 284 13.53 0.39 7.80
N VAL A 285 14.51 0.39 8.70
CA VAL A 285 14.29 0.22 10.13
C VAL A 285 13.99 1.52 10.87
N SER A 286 14.12 2.67 10.21
CA SER A 286 13.91 3.99 10.83
C SER A 286 12.52 4.56 10.53
N GLY A 287 11.88 5.13 11.56
CA GLY A 287 10.62 5.85 11.48
C GLY A 287 10.76 7.37 11.50
N SER A 288 11.94 7.89 11.85
CA SER A 288 12.29 9.32 11.85
C SER A 288 13.78 9.54 11.53
N GLU A 289 14.19 10.81 11.39
CA GLU A 289 15.59 11.18 11.17
C GLU A 289 16.46 10.90 12.40
N GLU A 290 15.95 11.12 13.62
CA GLU A 290 16.65 10.79 14.86
C GLU A 290 16.90 9.29 14.97
N GLU A 291 15.89 8.47 14.62
CA GLU A 291 16.05 7.02 14.55
C GLU A 291 17.05 6.62 13.46
N PHE A 292 17.05 7.30 12.31
CA PHE A 292 18.03 7.06 11.24
C PHE A 292 19.46 7.27 11.75
N ILE A 293 19.73 8.40 12.43
CA ILE A 293 21.04 8.69 13.00
C ILE A 293 21.42 7.63 14.05
N ALA A 294 20.49 7.29 14.96
CA ALA A 294 20.73 6.29 16.00
C ALA A 294 20.99 4.90 15.42
N ASN A 295 20.30 4.52 14.35
CA ASN A 295 20.41 3.20 13.72
C ASN A 295 21.67 3.03 12.87
N ARG A 296 22.45 4.10 12.60
CA ARG A 296 23.79 3.97 11.97
C ARG A 296 24.70 2.98 12.72
N ARG A 297 24.54 2.89 14.05
CA ARG A 297 25.30 1.95 14.89
C ARG A 297 25.07 0.48 14.55
N LEU A 298 23.98 0.13 13.87
CA LEU A 298 23.69 -1.25 13.44
C LEU A 298 24.70 -1.78 12.41
N PHE A 299 25.47 -0.89 11.77
CA PHE A 299 26.50 -1.21 10.78
C PHE A 299 27.93 -0.87 11.27
N ALA A 300 28.05 -0.41 12.52
CA ALA A 300 29.36 -0.19 13.13
C ALA A 300 30.14 -1.51 13.23
N PRO A 301 31.49 -1.50 13.20
CA PRO A 301 32.30 -2.72 13.35
C PRO A 301 31.93 -3.56 14.59
N GLU A 302 31.50 -2.89 15.66
CA GLU A 302 31.12 -3.53 16.93
C GLU A 302 29.67 -4.05 16.99
N SER A 303 28.87 -3.83 15.93
CA SER A 303 27.48 -4.27 15.87
C SER A 303 27.36 -5.80 15.85
N THR A 304 26.24 -6.34 16.31
CA THR A 304 25.97 -7.79 16.27
C THR A 304 26.04 -8.33 14.84
N LEU A 305 25.48 -7.59 13.88
CA LEU A 305 25.45 -7.98 12.48
C LEU A 305 26.86 -8.18 11.90
N ARG A 306 27.81 -7.29 12.25
CA ARG A 306 29.19 -7.38 11.75
C ARG A 306 30.07 -8.30 12.58
N ARG A 307 30.01 -8.23 13.92
CA ARG A 307 30.85 -9.06 14.80
C ARG A 307 30.61 -10.55 14.66
N ARG A 308 29.43 -10.93 14.16
CA ARG A 308 29.05 -12.33 13.93
C ARG A 308 29.08 -12.72 12.46
N ASP A 309 29.63 -11.88 11.58
CA ASP A 309 29.71 -12.12 10.15
C ASP A 309 28.33 -12.47 9.52
N ILE A 310 27.27 -11.84 10.03
CA ILE A 310 25.90 -11.99 9.48
C ILE A 310 25.77 -11.14 8.23
N ILE A 311 26.35 -9.95 8.25
CA ILE A 311 26.46 -9.09 7.08
C ILE A 311 27.92 -8.83 6.77
N GLU A 312 28.19 -8.70 5.48
CA GLU A 312 29.46 -8.25 4.94
C GLU A 312 29.23 -6.93 4.20
N MET A 313 30.25 -6.05 4.20
CA MET A 313 30.18 -4.73 3.59
C MET A 313 31.33 -4.58 2.61
N ASP A 314 31.05 -4.09 1.40
CA ASP A 314 32.08 -3.88 0.40
C ASP A 314 32.94 -2.64 0.73
N GLN A 315 34.22 -2.70 0.36
CA GLN A 315 35.33 -1.77 0.65
C GLN A 315 34.99 -0.52 1.49
N MET A 316 35.28 -0.60 2.80
CA MET A 316 35.18 0.56 3.68
C MET A 316 36.28 1.58 3.39
N LEU A 317 35.91 2.68 2.71
CA LEU A 317 36.64 3.93 2.82
C LEU A 317 36.23 4.59 4.15
N GLU A 318 37.19 4.89 5.01
CA GLU A 318 36.94 5.57 6.29
C GLU A 318 36.05 6.82 6.07
N GLY A 319 34.93 6.90 6.80
CA GLY A 319 33.96 7.99 6.70
C GLY A 319 32.90 7.84 5.59
N ARG A 320 32.87 6.72 4.83
CA ARG A 320 31.90 6.45 3.75
C ARG A 320 31.07 5.17 3.94
N GLU A 321 30.80 4.81 5.19
CA GLU A 321 30.02 3.60 5.55
C GLU A 321 28.61 3.62 4.94
N LEU A 322 28.02 4.81 4.77
CA LEU A 322 26.68 4.99 4.23
C LEU A 322 26.61 4.78 2.70
N THR A 323 27.74 4.86 1.99
CA THR A 323 27.79 4.60 0.54
C THR A 323 28.30 3.20 0.23
N SER A 324 28.49 2.36 1.26
CA SER A 324 28.91 0.98 1.09
C SER A 324 27.70 0.11 0.77
N GLU A 325 27.91 -0.89 -0.06
CA GLU A 325 26.96 -1.97 -0.26
C GLU A 325 27.10 -3.02 0.84
N CYS A 326 25.99 -3.64 1.19
CA CYS A 326 25.88 -4.64 2.24
C CYS A 326 25.24 -5.90 1.66
N TYR A 327 25.74 -7.07 2.05
CA TYR A 327 25.20 -8.38 1.66
C TYR A 327 25.24 -9.35 2.84
N LEU A 328 24.54 -10.48 2.72
CA LEU A 328 24.54 -11.51 3.76
C LEU A 328 25.81 -12.36 3.69
N GLY A 329 26.32 -12.75 4.86
CA GLY A 329 27.32 -13.81 4.92
C GLY A 329 26.76 -15.12 4.36
N ASN A 330 27.57 -15.87 3.61
CA ASN A 330 27.13 -17.05 2.85
C ASN A 330 26.36 -18.10 3.69
N TRP A 331 26.69 -18.21 4.97
CA TRP A 331 26.09 -19.17 5.90
C TRP A 331 24.69 -18.75 6.40
N VAL A 332 24.34 -17.48 6.27
CA VAL A 332 23.12 -16.91 6.88
C VAL A 332 21.87 -17.44 6.19
N LEU A 333 21.85 -17.52 4.86
CA LEU A 333 20.70 -18.04 4.12
C LEU A 333 20.35 -19.47 4.53
N ASP A 334 21.36 -20.34 4.58
CA ASP A 334 21.21 -21.74 4.95
C ASP A 334 20.67 -21.89 6.38
N LYS A 335 21.07 -21.01 7.30
CA LYS A 335 20.59 -21.02 8.70
C LYS A 335 19.21 -20.38 8.86
N ALA A 336 18.97 -19.26 8.19
CA ALA A 336 17.75 -18.46 8.31
C ALA A 336 16.55 -19.14 7.64
N LEU A 337 16.78 -19.83 6.53
CA LEU A 337 15.72 -20.55 5.81
C LEU A 337 15.64 -22.02 6.24
N GLY A 338 16.73 -22.56 6.80
CA GLY A 338 16.85 -23.97 7.14
C GLY A 338 17.18 -24.83 5.92
N PRO A 339 17.49 -26.12 6.12
CA PRO A 339 17.72 -27.04 5.03
C PRO A 339 16.40 -27.26 4.28
N VAL A 340 16.33 -26.75 3.05
CA VAL A 340 15.27 -27.16 2.11
C VAL A 340 15.52 -28.65 1.83
N GLY A 341 14.62 -29.52 2.31
CA GLY A 341 14.66 -30.95 1.96
C GLY A 341 15.84 -31.80 2.50
N GLY A 342 16.52 -31.40 3.58
CA GLY A 342 17.49 -32.27 4.26
C GLY A 342 18.74 -32.63 3.43
N ARG A 343 19.08 -31.85 2.39
CA ARG A 343 20.26 -32.07 1.55
C ARG A 343 21.03 -30.77 1.34
N GLY A 344 22.16 -30.63 2.04
CA GLY A 344 23.22 -29.68 1.67
C GLY A 344 22.81 -28.20 1.59
N PRO A 345 23.71 -27.34 1.07
CA PRO A 345 23.38 -25.96 0.74
C PRO A 345 22.27 -25.91 -0.33
N ILE A 346 21.38 -24.93 -0.22
CA ILE A 346 20.22 -24.76 -1.12
C ILE A 346 20.72 -24.64 -2.57
N ASP A 347 20.37 -25.59 -3.43
CA ASP A 347 20.81 -25.57 -4.83
C ASP A 347 20.08 -24.48 -5.63
N ALA A 348 20.57 -24.19 -6.85
CA ALA A 348 19.99 -23.15 -7.70
C ALA A 348 18.51 -23.42 -8.09
N ASP A 349 18.10 -24.67 -8.20
CA ASP A 349 16.74 -25.09 -8.52
C ASP A 349 15.81 -24.95 -7.30
N GLU A 350 16.30 -25.19 -6.08
CA GLU A 350 15.57 -24.93 -4.83
C GLU A 350 15.41 -23.43 -4.57
N ARG A 351 16.44 -22.63 -4.87
CA ARG A 351 16.34 -21.16 -4.87
C ARG A 351 15.31 -20.69 -5.89
N LEU A 352 15.26 -21.29 -7.08
CA LEU A 352 14.26 -20.99 -8.10
C LEU A 352 12.84 -21.40 -7.64
N ASN A 353 12.66 -22.54 -6.98
CA ASN A 353 11.38 -22.97 -6.43
C ASN A 353 10.91 -22.03 -5.31
N PHE A 354 11.81 -21.58 -4.43
CA PHE A 354 11.50 -20.60 -3.40
C PHE A 354 11.24 -19.21 -3.99
N HIS A 355 11.97 -18.80 -5.03
CA HIS A 355 11.68 -17.59 -5.80
C HIS A 355 10.29 -17.66 -6.44
N LEU A 356 9.94 -18.78 -7.09
CA LEU A 356 8.61 -19.02 -7.64
C LEU A 356 7.53 -19.05 -6.56
N TYR A 357 7.82 -19.57 -5.37
CA TYR A 357 6.94 -19.52 -4.21
C TYR A 357 6.73 -18.08 -3.72
N LEU A 358 7.79 -17.31 -3.47
CA LEU A 358 7.69 -15.91 -3.06
C LEU A 358 7.05 -15.01 -4.13
N LYS A 359 7.27 -15.31 -5.42
CA LYS A 359 6.65 -14.63 -6.56
C LYS A 359 5.18 -15.01 -6.69
N ARG A 360 4.83 -16.29 -6.47
CA ARG A 360 3.42 -16.73 -6.33
C ARG A 360 2.75 -16.03 -5.17
N LEU A 361 3.41 -15.83 -4.03
CA LEU A 361 2.86 -15.05 -2.91
C LEU A 361 2.66 -13.57 -3.25
N GLY A 362 3.48 -13.00 -4.14
CA GLY A 362 3.28 -11.64 -4.67
C GLY A 362 2.23 -11.54 -5.78
N SER A 363 1.92 -12.66 -6.47
CA SER A 363 1.02 -12.73 -7.63
C SER A 363 -0.37 -13.31 -7.28
N SER A 364 -0.46 -14.14 -6.24
CA SER A 364 -1.71 -14.49 -5.57
C SER A 364 -2.22 -13.20 -4.98
N GLY A 365 -3.34 -12.69 -5.49
CA GLY A 365 -3.97 -11.44 -5.13
C GLY A 365 -4.39 -11.34 -3.66
N PHE A 366 -3.48 -11.51 -2.71
CA PHE A 366 -3.71 -11.24 -1.29
C PHE A 366 -3.67 -9.73 -0.99
N LEU A 367 -3.23 -8.93 -1.97
CA LEU A 367 -3.57 -7.50 -2.04
C LEU A 367 -5.06 -7.25 -2.39
N GLN A 368 -5.84 -8.28 -2.74
CA GLN A 368 -7.30 -8.18 -2.96
C GLN A 368 -8.12 -8.39 -1.66
N ASP A 369 -7.47 -8.79 -0.56
CA ASP A 369 -8.09 -8.92 0.77
C ASP A 369 -7.72 -7.76 1.72
N LEU A 370 -7.20 -6.66 1.18
CA LEU A 370 -6.98 -5.39 1.90
C LEU A 370 -8.11 -4.38 1.66
#